data_AF-A0A0D3HSJ5-F1
#
_entry.id   AF-A0A0D3HSJ5-F1
#
_cell.length_a   1.000
_cell.length_b   1.000
_cell.length_c   1.000
_cell.angle_alpha   90.00
_cell.angle_beta   90.00
_cell.angle_gamma   90.00
#
_symmetry.space_group_name_H-M   'P 1'
#
loop_
_entity.id
_entity.type
_entity.pdbx_description
1 polymer ?
#
loop_
_entity_poly.entity_id
_entity_poly.type
_entity_poly.pdbx_seq_one_letter_code
_entity_poly.pdbx_strand_id
1 'polypeptide(L)'
;MLQQTRVPVVVDYYSRWMVRWPTVDSLAAATQEEVNEMWAGLGYYRRARFLLEGAKQIVEKGEFPRTASTLREVRGIGDYTAGAIASIAFNEVVPVVDGNVVRVISRFYAIPDNPKESSTVKRFWQLTGELVDPSRPGDFNQAMMELGATLCSKTKPGCSQCPVSSHCQALALSSQNASVKVTDFPRVVPKAKPRSDFAAVCVVQISQGFGEGIAEAEGKDNLFLLIKRPEEGLLAGLWEFPSVLVNEGKTDTLNRRKEMDKYLKQLLSIDVTRRSSVILREDVGQHVHIFSHIRLTMFVELMILNLKDDGEELCKEGPDSTKLRLINENAVQSMGLTSGIRKVYNMVKVFKEKRLKEQSQVPTRKRSRRLK
;
A
#
# COMPACT_ATOMS: atom_id res chain seq x y z
N MET A 1 -3.25 -12.57 -1.74
CA MET A 1 -3.66 -11.23 -2.24
C MET A 1 -5.03 -10.76 -1.73
N LEU A 2 -6.04 -11.62 -1.60
CA LEU A 2 -7.40 -11.22 -1.20
C LEU A 2 -7.59 -10.76 0.25
N GLN A 3 -6.60 -10.95 1.13
CA GLN A 3 -6.65 -10.48 2.52
C GLN A 3 -6.82 -8.94 2.58
N GLN A 4 -8.01 -8.44 2.89
CA GLN A 4 -8.32 -6.99 2.91
C GLN A 4 -8.18 -6.30 1.53
N THR A 5 -8.31 -7.04 0.43
CA THR A 5 -8.32 -6.48 -0.93
C THR A 5 -9.49 -7.09 -1.71
N ARG A 6 -10.24 -6.27 -2.47
CA ARG A 6 -11.41 -6.73 -3.22
C ARG A 6 -11.00 -7.53 -4.45
N VAL A 7 -11.82 -8.52 -4.82
CA VAL A 7 -11.57 -9.41 -5.98
C VAL A 7 -11.23 -8.64 -7.27
N PRO A 8 -12.01 -7.63 -7.73
CA PRO A 8 -11.71 -6.97 -9.00
C PRO A 8 -10.35 -6.28 -9.05
N VAL A 9 -9.84 -5.84 -7.90
CA VAL A 9 -8.50 -5.25 -7.80
C VAL A 9 -7.43 -6.33 -7.91
N VAL A 10 -7.68 -7.53 -7.38
CA VAL A 10 -6.70 -8.62 -7.32
C VAL A 10 -6.52 -9.35 -8.65
N VAL A 11 -7.54 -9.41 -9.51
CA VAL A 11 -7.50 -10.22 -10.74
C VAL A 11 -6.28 -9.93 -11.61
N ASP A 12 -6.01 -8.65 -11.92
CA ASP A 12 -4.87 -8.26 -12.74
C ASP A 12 -3.52 -8.57 -12.06
N TYR A 13 -3.41 -8.27 -10.76
CA TYR A 13 -2.19 -8.55 -10.01
C TYR A 13 -1.90 -10.04 -9.91
N TYR A 14 -2.92 -10.86 -9.66
CA TYR A 14 -2.77 -12.30 -9.60
C TYR A 14 -2.33 -12.86 -10.96
N SER A 15 -2.93 -12.40 -12.05
CA SER A 15 -2.58 -12.84 -13.41
C SER A 15 -1.12 -12.52 -13.73
N ARG A 16 -0.67 -11.28 -13.52
CA ARG A 16 0.73 -10.88 -13.73
C ARG A 16 1.69 -11.60 -12.79
N TRP A 17 1.29 -11.83 -11.55
CA TRP A 17 2.08 -12.56 -10.55
C TRP A 17 2.31 -14.01 -10.98
N MET A 18 1.26 -14.72 -11.39
CA MET A 18 1.36 -16.12 -11.79
C MET A 18 2.13 -16.31 -13.11
N VAL A 19 2.11 -15.31 -14.00
CA VAL A 19 2.99 -15.30 -15.20
C VAL A 19 4.46 -15.19 -14.80
N ARG A 20 4.80 -14.32 -13.83
CA ARG A 20 6.19 -14.14 -13.40
C ARG A 20 6.70 -15.28 -12.52
N TRP A 21 5.87 -15.76 -11.59
CA TRP A 21 6.19 -16.80 -10.63
C TRP A 21 5.12 -17.90 -10.64
N PRO A 22 5.19 -18.83 -11.61
CA PRO A 22 4.19 -19.89 -11.76
C PRO A 22 4.27 -20.94 -10.64
N THR A 23 5.42 -21.09 -9.97
CA THR A 23 5.64 -22.09 -8.91
C THR A 23 6.16 -21.46 -7.62
N VAL A 24 6.02 -22.19 -6.51
CA VAL A 24 6.58 -21.77 -5.20
C VAL A 24 8.10 -21.61 -5.29
N ASP A 25 8.79 -22.50 -6.00
CA ASP A 25 10.24 -22.44 -6.25
C ASP A 25 10.64 -21.15 -6.99
N SER A 26 9.90 -20.80 -8.05
CA SER A 26 10.16 -19.58 -8.81
C SER A 26 10.00 -18.32 -7.97
N LEU A 27 9.02 -18.31 -7.05
CA LEU A 27 8.86 -17.22 -6.10
C LEU A 27 9.96 -17.22 -5.04
N ALA A 28 10.34 -18.38 -4.51
CA ALA A 28 11.38 -18.49 -3.49
C ALA A 28 12.75 -17.99 -3.98
N ALA A 29 13.04 -18.13 -5.28
CA ALA A 29 14.23 -17.59 -5.92
C ALA A 29 14.20 -16.06 -6.11
N ALA A 30 13.04 -15.42 -5.96
CA ALA A 30 12.89 -13.98 -6.18
C ALA A 30 13.54 -13.14 -5.06
N THR A 31 13.92 -11.92 -5.43
CA THR A 31 14.35 -10.91 -4.47
C THR A 31 13.14 -10.17 -3.85
N GLN A 32 13.34 -9.60 -2.66
CA GLN A 32 12.32 -8.79 -2.00
C GLN A 32 11.93 -7.55 -2.84
N GLU A 33 12.88 -7.00 -3.60
CA GLU A 33 12.63 -5.83 -4.46
C GLU A 33 11.69 -6.18 -5.60
N GLU A 34 11.94 -7.28 -6.32
CA GLU A 34 11.03 -7.73 -7.39
C GLU A 34 9.62 -8.03 -6.86
N VAL A 35 9.52 -8.68 -5.70
CA VAL A 35 8.24 -8.95 -5.05
C VAL A 35 7.51 -7.66 -4.68
N ASN A 36 8.21 -6.67 -4.14
CA ASN A 36 7.64 -5.36 -3.82
C ASN A 36 7.16 -4.63 -5.08
N GLU A 37 7.91 -4.73 -6.18
CA GLU A 37 7.53 -4.14 -7.46
C GLU A 37 6.25 -4.74 -8.03
N MET A 38 6.16 -6.08 -8.03
CA MET A 38 4.96 -6.77 -8.50
C MET A 38 3.73 -6.54 -7.61
N TRP A 39 3.95 -6.27 -6.32
CA TRP A 39 2.90 -5.97 -5.34
C TRP A 39 2.52 -4.49 -5.27
N ALA A 40 3.24 -3.62 -5.99
CA ALA A 40 3.09 -2.17 -5.91
C ALA A 40 1.66 -1.73 -6.24
N GLY A 41 1.00 -1.09 -5.27
CA GLY A 41 -0.39 -0.64 -5.40
C GLY A 41 -1.44 -1.51 -4.69
N LEU A 42 -1.13 -2.77 -4.33
CA LEU A 42 -2.06 -3.62 -3.55
C LEU A 42 -2.13 -3.24 -2.06
N GLY A 43 -1.14 -2.50 -1.56
CA GLY A 43 -1.02 -2.14 -0.15
C GLY A 43 -0.68 -3.32 0.76
N TYR A 44 -0.50 -3.05 2.06
CA TYR A 44 -0.12 -4.04 3.06
C TYR A 44 1.07 -4.92 2.63
N TYR A 45 2.19 -4.28 2.26
CA TYR A 45 3.37 -4.93 1.67
C TYR A 45 4.01 -6.02 2.55
N ARG A 46 3.75 -6.00 3.86
CA ARG A 46 4.10 -7.10 4.76
C ARG A 46 3.58 -8.46 4.26
N ARG A 47 2.41 -8.48 3.61
CA ARG A 47 1.85 -9.71 3.00
C ARG A 47 2.76 -10.26 1.90
N ALA A 48 3.30 -9.40 1.04
CA ALA A 48 4.18 -9.80 -0.06
C ALA A 48 5.51 -10.35 0.49
N ARG A 49 6.10 -9.65 1.45
CA ARG A 49 7.30 -10.10 2.16
C ARG A 49 7.09 -11.44 2.84
N PHE A 50 6.03 -11.60 3.62
CA PHE A 50 5.76 -12.86 4.30
C PHE A 50 5.43 -14.00 3.33
N LEU A 51 4.80 -13.70 2.19
CA LEU A 51 4.59 -14.70 1.14
C LEU A 51 5.91 -15.19 0.54
N LEU A 52 6.88 -14.29 0.32
CA LEU A 52 8.23 -14.65 -0.12
C LEU A 52 8.98 -15.47 0.95
N GLU A 53 8.95 -15.02 2.21
CA GLU A 53 9.54 -15.75 3.35
C GLU A 53 8.93 -17.15 3.49
N GLY A 54 7.60 -17.26 3.39
CA GLY A 54 6.88 -18.53 3.45
C GLY A 54 7.20 -19.45 2.27
N ALA A 55 7.34 -18.91 1.05
CA ALA A 55 7.76 -19.69 -0.12
C ALA A 55 9.18 -20.26 0.07
N LYS A 56 10.12 -19.44 0.56
CA LYS A 56 11.48 -19.89 0.89
C LYS A 56 11.47 -20.99 1.94
N GLN A 57 10.70 -20.82 3.01
CA GLN A 57 10.54 -21.82 4.08
C GLN A 57 9.99 -23.15 3.55
N ILE A 58 9.03 -23.13 2.62
CA ILE A 58 8.47 -24.34 2.01
C ILE A 58 9.52 -25.06 1.15
N VAL A 59 10.24 -24.33 0.30
CA VAL A 59 11.28 -24.90 -0.57
C VAL A 59 12.43 -25.50 0.26
N GLU A 60 12.85 -24.82 1.33
CA GLU A 60 13.88 -25.32 2.24
C GLU A 60 13.47 -26.62 2.94
N LYS A 61 12.19 -26.75 3.33
CA LYS A 61 11.65 -28.00 3.90
C LYS A 61 11.50 -29.13 2.88
N GLY A 62 11.46 -28.82 1.58
CA GLY A 62 11.36 -29.80 0.49
C GLY A 62 9.97 -30.43 0.29
N GLU A 63 8.99 -30.10 1.13
CA GLU A 63 7.61 -30.61 1.02
C GLU A 63 6.59 -29.48 1.24
N PHE A 64 5.58 -29.41 0.38
CA PHE A 64 4.48 -28.45 0.52
C PHE A 64 3.48 -28.93 1.60
N PRO A 65 3.22 -28.15 2.66
CA PRO A 65 2.31 -28.54 3.73
C PRO A 65 0.87 -28.64 3.24
N ARG A 66 0.20 -29.76 3.59
CA ARG A 66 -1.13 -30.10 3.07
C ARG A 66 -2.25 -29.99 4.09
N THR A 67 -1.93 -29.76 5.36
CA THR A 67 -2.93 -29.64 6.43
C THR A 67 -2.96 -28.22 7.00
N ALA A 68 -4.10 -27.78 7.51
CA ALA A 68 -4.26 -26.48 8.14
C ALA A 68 -3.33 -26.32 9.34
N SER A 69 -3.04 -27.40 10.07
CA SER A 69 -2.06 -27.38 11.16
C SER A 69 -0.65 -27.06 10.68
N THR A 70 -0.16 -27.76 9.66
CA THR A 70 1.19 -27.58 9.11
C THR A 70 1.31 -26.26 8.33
N LEU A 71 0.25 -25.84 7.64
CA LEU A 71 0.19 -24.57 6.93
C LEU A 71 0.33 -23.37 7.88
N ARG A 72 -0.22 -23.43 9.10
CA ARG A 72 -0.09 -22.35 10.11
C ARG A 72 1.35 -22.10 10.57
N GLU A 73 2.23 -23.08 10.41
CA GLU A 73 3.66 -22.93 10.75
C GLU A 73 4.43 -22.14 9.69
N VAL A 74 3.85 -21.96 8.50
CA VAL A 74 4.46 -21.19 7.42
C VAL A 74 4.28 -19.70 7.67
N ARG A 75 5.38 -18.95 7.53
CA ARG A 75 5.39 -17.50 7.68
C ARG A 75 4.31 -16.84 6.80
N GLY A 76 3.48 -16.01 7.40
CA GLY A 76 2.42 -15.28 6.71
C GLY A 76 1.09 -16.01 6.56
N ILE A 77 1.02 -17.28 6.95
CA ILE A 77 -0.21 -18.07 6.93
C ILE A 77 -0.84 -18.06 8.33
N GLY A 78 -1.98 -17.38 8.47
CA GLY A 78 -2.83 -17.48 9.66
C GLY A 78 -4.01 -18.43 9.46
N ASP A 79 -4.86 -18.57 10.48
CA ASP A 79 -5.99 -19.53 10.50
C ASP A 79 -6.85 -19.50 9.24
N TYR A 80 -7.25 -18.29 8.80
CA TYR A 80 -8.05 -18.12 7.59
C TYR A 80 -7.33 -18.67 6.35
N THR A 81 -6.05 -18.35 6.16
CA THR A 81 -5.30 -18.76 4.96
C THR A 81 -4.94 -20.24 5.00
N ALA A 82 -4.65 -20.78 6.18
CA ALA A 82 -4.44 -22.21 6.38
C ALA A 82 -5.70 -23.00 6.04
N GLY A 83 -6.86 -22.62 6.60
CA GLY A 83 -8.14 -23.28 6.30
C GLY A 83 -8.52 -23.17 4.82
N ALA A 84 -8.27 -22.01 4.19
CA ALA A 84 -8.60 -21.81 2.78
C ALA A 84 -7.73 -22.70 1.87
N ILE A 85 -6.41 -22.72 2.07
CA ILE A 85 -5.52 -23.58 1.26
C ILE A 85 -5.85 -25.05 1.52
N ALA A 86 -5.95 -25.46 2.78
CA ALA A 86 -6.19 -26.85 3.15
C ALA A 86 -7.50 -27.41 2.58
N SER A 87 -8.60 -26.66 2.72
CA SER A 87 -9.90 -27.11 2.21
C SER A 87 -10.01 -27.05 0.70
N ILE A 88 -9.49 -25.99 0.04
CA ILE A 88 -9.64 -25.79 -1.41
C ILE A 88 -8.68 -26.68 -2.19
N ALA A 89 -7.40 -26.77 -1.78
CA ALA A 89 -6.38 -27.48 -2.53
C ALA A 89 -6.22 -28.95 -2.10
N PHE A 90 -6.54 -29.27 -0.84
CA PHE A 90 -6.27 -30.59 -0.27
C PHE A 90 -7.51 -31.29 0.33
N ASN A 91 -8.71 -30.72 0.16
CA ASN A 91 -9.97 -31.27 0.66
C ASN A 91 -9.98 -31.58 2.18
N GLU A 92 -9.18 -30.87 2.97
CA GLU A 92 -9.27 -31.02 4.43
C GLU A 92 -10.58 -30.39 4.93
N VAL A 93 -11.32 -31.12 5.77
CA VAL A 93 -12.59 -30.68 6.36
C VAL A 93 -12.31 -29.70 7.50
N VAL A 94 -12.01 -28.46 7.13
CA VAL A 94 -11.74 -27.35 8.07
C VAL A 94 -12.48 -26.09 7.66
N PRO A 95 -12.95 -25.28 8.63
CA PRO A 95 -13.68 -24.05 8.32
C PRO A 95 -12.76 -22.95 7.83
N VAL A 96 -13.35 -21.99 7.12
CA VAL A 96 -12.74 -20.71 6.76
C VAL A 96 -13.62 -19.59 7.26
N VAL A 97 -13.07 -18.71 8.11
CA VAL A 97 -13.82 -17.59 8.68
C VAL A 97 -13.16 -16.26 8.31
N ASP A 98 -13.79 -15.51 7.41
CA ASP A 98 -13.46 -14.13 7.07
C ASP A 98 -14.59 -13.16 7.47
N GLY A 99 -14.46 -11.87 7.12
CA GLY A 99 -15.50 -10.88 7.40
C GLY A 99 -16.83 -11.14 6.66
N ASN A 100 -16.83 -11.91 5.57
CA ASN A 100 -18.03 -12.33 4.85
C ASN A 100 -18.72 -13.47 5.59
N VAL A 101 -17.98 -14.52 5.95
CA VAL A 101 -18.47 -15.67 6.69
C VAL A 101 -18.97 -15.27 8.07
N VAL A 102 -18.23 -14.43 8.81
CA VAL A 102 -18.69 -13.86 10.09
C VAL A 102 -20.06 -13.21 9.96
N ARG A 103 -20.29 -12.46 8.88
CA ARG A 103 -21.57 -11.79 8.65
C ARG A 103 -22.68 -12.76 8.28
N VAL A 104 -22.39 -13.76 7.45
CA VAL A 104 -23.35 -14.81 7.08
C VAL A 104 -23.75 -15.59 8.32
N ILE A 105 -22.79 -16.14 9.07
CA ILE A 105 -23.02 -16.96 10.27
C ILE A 105 -23.74 -16.15 11.36
N SER A 106 -23.33 -14.90 11.59
CA SER A 106 -24.01 -14.02 12.55
C SER A 106 -25.49 -13.81 12.20
N ARG A 107 -25.83 -13.64 10.92
CA ARG A 107 -27.24 -13.50 10.50
C ARG A 107 -27.98 -14.83 10.52
N PHE A 108 -27.31 -15.90 10.09
CA PHE A 108 -27.89 -17.23 10.05
C PHE A 108 -28.35 -17.70 11.43
N TYR A 109 -27.54 -17.47 12.46
CA TYR A 109 -27.83 -17.81 13.86
C TYR A 109 -28.31 -16.63 14.73
N ALA A 110 -28.63 -15.47 14.11
CA ALA A 110 -29.03 -14.26 14.82
C ALA A 110 -28.13 -13.90 16.03
N ILE A 111 -26.80 -13.90 15.85
CA ILE A 111 -25.80 -13.59 16.88
C ILE A 111 -25.51 -12.08 16.89
N PRO A 112 -26.00 -11.30 17.89
CA PRO A 112 -25.86 -9.84 17.93
C PRO A 112 -24.56 -9.39 18.60
N ASP A 113 -23.59 -10.29 18.75
CA ASP A 113 -22.37 -10.05 19.51
C ASP A 113 -21.39 -9.18 18.73
N ASN A 114 -20.43 -8.61 19.44
CA ASN A 114 -19.31 -7.89 18.85
C ASN A 114 -18.39 -8.89 18.10
N PRO A 115 -18.25 -8.80 16.77
CA PRO A 115 -17.52 -9.79 15.98
C PRO A 115 -16.00 -9.73 16.16
N LYS A 116 -15.48 -8.81 16.98
CA LYS A 116 -14.05 -8.66 17.28
C LYS A 116 -13.69 -9.21 18.66
N GLU A 117 -14.67 -9.57 19.49
CA GLU A 117 -14.41 -10.18 20.79
C GLU A 117 -13.89 -11.61 20.61
N SER A 118 -12.90 -11.99 21.42
CA SER A 118 -12.20 -13.28 21.28
C SER A 118 -13.14 -14.48 21.46
N SER A 119 -14.07 -14.40 22.41
CA SER A 119 -15.13 -15.40 22.62
C SER A 119 -16.04 -15.54 21.40
N THR A 120 -16.49 -14.42 20.85
CA THR A 120 -17.35 -14.37 19.65
C THR A 120 -16.64 -14.92 18.42
N VAL A 121 -15.36 -14.57 18.22
CA VAL A 121 -14.54 -15.14 17.14
C VAL A 121 -14.45 -16.65 17.26
N LYS A 122 -14.13 -17.19 18.46
CA LYS A 122 -14.10 -18.64 18.70
C LYS A 122 -15.43 -19.31 18.38
N ARG A 123 -16.54 -18.69 18.78
CA ARG A 123 -17.90 -19.17 18.48
C ARG A 123 -18.16 -19.25 16.97
N PHE A 124 -17.76 -18.24 16.19
CA PHE A 124 -17.91 -18.29 14.73
C PHE A 124 -17.07 -19.38 14.08
N TRP A 125 -15.84 -19.61 14.55
CA TRP A 125 -15.01 -20.72 14.09
C TRP A 125 -15.65 -22.08 14.38
N GLN A 126 -16.18 -22.27 15.59
CA GLN A 126 -16.87 -23.50 15.96
C GLN A 126 -18.11 -23.75 15.08
N LEU A 127 -19.03 -22.79 15.02
CA LEU A 127 -20.27 -22.92 14.24
C LEU A 127 -20.00 -23.14 12.75
N THR A 128 -19.00 -22.46 12.20
CA THR A 128 -18.62 -22.68 10.80
C THR A 128 -18.05 -24.09 10.61
N GLY A 129 -17.23 -24.56 11.55
CA GLY A 129 -16.66 -25.92 11.54
C GLY A 129 -17.72 -27.02 11.54
N GLU A 130 -18.80 -26.83 12.30
CA GLU A 130 -19.95 -27.76 12.34
C GLU A 130 -20.73 -27.81 11.02
N LEU A 131 -20.62 -26.79 10.17
CA LEU A 131 -21.35 -26.69 8.90
C LEU A 131 -20.55 -27.13 7.67
N VAL A 132 -19.23 -27.29 7.78
CA VAL A 132 -18.39 -27.61 6.62
C VAL A 132 -18.81 -28.93 6.02
N ASP A 133 -19.12 -28.93 4.72
CA ASP A 133 -19.47 -30.15 3.99
C ASP A 133 -18.28 -31.13 4.00
N PRO A 134 -18.44 -32.35 4.53
CA PRO A 134 -17.33 -33.32 4.62
C PRO A 134 -16.83 -33.83 3.27
N SER A 135 -17.65 -33.74 2.21
CA SER A 135 -17.31 -34.25 0.88
C SER A 135 -16.70 -33.18 -0.02
N ARG A 136 -17.05 -31.91 0.18
CA ARG A 136 -16.66 -30.76 -0.64
C ARG A 136 -16.32 -29.54 0.24
N PRO A 137 -15.37 -29.65 1.18
CA PRO A 137 -15.08 -28.59 2.13
C PRO A 137 -14.59 -27.30 1.45
N GLY A 138 -13.79 -27.42 0.39
CA GLY A 138 -13.32 -26.29 -0.41
C GLY A 138 -14.47 -25.52 -1.06
N ASP A 139 -15.38 -26.21 -1.75
CA ASP A 139 -16.54 -25.59 -2.39
C ASP A 139 -17.48 -24.96 -1.37
N PHE A 140 -17.71 -25.64 -0.23
CA PHE A 140 -18.53 -25.10 0.85
C PHE A 140 -17.95 -23.78 1.39
N ASN A 141 -16.65 -23.74 1.69
CA ASN A 141 -15.99 -22.54 2.18
C ASN A 141 -16.04 -21.40 1.16
N GLN A 142 -15.83 -21.70 -0.13
CA GLN A 142 -15.97 -20.71 -1.21
C GLN A 142 -17.41 -20.21 -1.34
N ALA A 143 -18.40 -21.09 -1.26
CA ALA A 143 -19.81 -20.73 -1.32
C ALA A 143 -20.22 -19.82 -0.16
N MET A 144 -19.72 -20.07 1.06
CA MET A 144 -19.96 -19.21 2.22
C MET A 144 -19.35 -17.82 2.06
N MET A 145 -18.11 -17.73 1.55
CA MET A 145 -17.47 -16.47 1.22
C MET A 145 -18.24 -15.71 0.14
N GLU A 146 -18.63 -16.39 -0.94
CA GLU A 146 -19.33 -15.82 -2.08
C GLU A 146 -20.75 -15.36 -1.72
N LEU A 147 -21.47 -16.13 -0.91
CA LEU A 147 -22.78 -15.77 -0.38
C LEU A 147 -22.70 -14.45 0.39
N GLY A 148 -21.68 -14.30 1.24
CA GLY A 148 -21.43 -13.05 1.95
C GLY A 148 -21.08 -11.91 0.99
N ALA A 149 -20.23 -12.16 0.00
CA ALA A 149 -19.76 -11.14 -0.94
C ALA A 149 -20.85 -10.60 -1.87
N THR A 150 -21.75 -11.46 -2.35
CA THR A 150 -22.69 -11.15 -3.45
C THR A 150 -24.13 -10.90 -2.99
N LEU A 151 -24.65 -11.69 -2.05
CA LEU A 151 -26.07 -11.65 -1.65
C LEU A 151 -26.23 -11.11 -0.23
N CYS A 152 -25.55 -11.70 0.75
CA CYS A 152 -25.64 -11.34 2.15
C CYS A 152 -24.75 -10.11 2.45
N SER A 153 -24.94 -9.02 1.70
CA SER A 153 -24.10 -7.82 1.76
C SER A 153 -24.26 -7.04 3.07
N LYS A 154 -23.30 -6.15 3.37
CA LYS A 154 -23.28 -5.41 4.64
C LYS A 154 -24.51 -4.53 4.86
N THR A 155 -24.96 -3.80 3.84
CA THR A 155 -25.96 -2.73 3.97
C THR A 155 -27.31 -3.06 3.35
N LYS A 156 -27.34 -3.81 2.24
CA LYS A 156 -28.57 -4.17 1.51
C LYS A 156 -28.51 -5.65 1.12
N PRO A 157 -28.73 -6.57 2.06
CA PRO A 157 -28.68 -8.00 1.74
C PRO A 157 -29.84 -8.39 0.81
N GLY A 158 -29.55 -9.16 -0.23
CA GLY A 158 -30.52 -9.72 -1.17
C GLY A 158 -31.25 -10.93 -0.60
N CYS A 159 -31.93 -10.77 0.54
CA CYS A 159 -32.52 -11.90 1.29
C CYS A 159 -33.53 -12.72 0.48
N SER A 160 -34.28 -12.10 -0.45
CA SER A 160 -35.25 -12.79 -1.31
C SER A 160 -34.61 -13.75 -2.32
N GLN A 161 -33.35 -13.51 -2.68
CA GLN A 161 -32.58 -14.35 -3.61
C GLN A 161 -31.60 -15.28 -2.86
N CYS A 162 -31.54 -15.18 -1.53
CA CYS A 162 -30.60 -15.96 -0.74
C CYS A 162 -31.05 -17.43 -0.69
N PRO A 163 -30.20 -18.39 -1.10
CA PRO A 163 -30.57 -19.80 -1.20
C PRO A 163 -30.84 -20.45 0.16
N VAL A 164 -30.35 -19.84 1.25
CA VAL A 164 -30.52 -20.32 2.63
C VAL A 164 -31.43 -19.41 3.46
N SER A 165 -32.22 -18.55 2.81
CA SER A 165 -33.09 -17.57 3.48
C SER A 165 -34.10 -18.20 4.42
N SER A 166 -34.67 -19.36 4.05
CA SER A 166 -35.66 -20.08 4.87
C SER A 166 -35.12 -20.54 6.23
N HIS A 167 -33.80 -20.66 6.38
CA HIS A 167 -33.13 -21.07 7.62
C HIS A 167 -32.47 -19.89 8.35
N CYS A 168 -32.55 -18.67 7.81
CA CYS A 168 -31.87 -17.51 8.36
C CYS A 168 -32.65 -16.91 9.54
N GLN A 169 -32.15 -17.09 10.77
CA GLN A 169 -32.83 -16.63 11.98
C GLN A 169 -32.97 -15.10 12.04
N ALA A 170 -31.96 -14.35 11.59
CA ALA A 170 -32.07 -12.88 11.56
C ALA A 170 -33.16 -12.41 10.59
N LEU A 171 -33.40 -13.13 9.48
CA LEU A 171 -34.50 -12.81 8.56
C LEU A 171 -35.85 -13.11 9.21
N ALA A 172 -35.99 -14.27 9.85
CA ALA A 172 -37.20 -14.64 10.57
C ALA A 172 -37.56 -13.60 11.66
N LEU A 173 -36.58 -13.17 12.45
CA LEU A 173 -36.76 -12.12 13.47
C LEU A 173 -37.18 -10.78 12.85
N SER A 174 -36.56 -10.39 11.73
CA SER A 174 -36.88 -9.14 11.04
C SER A 174 -38.29 -9.15 10.43
N SER A 175 -38.77 -10.29 9.97
CA SER A 175 -40.15 -10.46 9.48
C SER A 175 -41.19 -10.41 10.61
N GLN A 176 -40.83 -10.83 11.82
CA GLN A 176 -41.71 -10.81 12.99
C GLN A 176 -41.73 -9.45 13.71
N ASN A 177 -40.62 -8.71 13.67
CA ASN A 177 -40.49 -7.43 14.35
C ASN A 177 -39.79 -6.40 13.46
N ALA A 178 -40.55 -5.41 12.98
CA ALA A 178 -40.06 -4.35 12.10
C ALA A 178 -38.93 -3.49 12.71
N SER A 179 -38.75 -3.51 14.03
CA SER A 179 -37.66 -2.81 14.73
C SER A 179 -36.33 -3.55 14.61
N VAL A 180 -36.33 -4.85 14.30
CA VAL A 180 -35.12 -5.68 14.15
C VAL A 180 -34.81 -5.81 12.66
N LYS A 181 -33.59 -5.49 12.26
CA LYS A 181 -33.12 -5.62 10.88
C LYS A 181 -32.11 -6.74 10.79
N VAL A 182 -32.09 -7.44 9.66
CA VAL A 182 -31.02 -8.41 9.33
C VAL A 182 -29.62 -7.77 9.41
N THR A 183 -29.53 -6.46 9.16
CA THR A 183 -28.29 -5.69 9.24
C THR A 183 -27.79 -5.40 10.66
N ASP A 184 -28.58 -5.70 11.68
CA ASP A 184 -28.19 -5.55 13.10
C ASP A 184 -27.25 -6.68 13.54
N PHE A 185 -27.12 -7.72 12.71
CA PHE A 185 -26.27 -8.88 12.89
C PHE A 185 -25.11 -8.89 11.86
N PRO A 186 -23.84 -8.93 12.28
CA PRO A 186 -23.35 -8.78 13.67
C PRO A 186 -23.41 -7.32 14.13
N ARG A 187 -23.23 -7.09 15.43
CA ARG A 187 -23.18 -5.73 15.98
C ARG A 187 -22.13 -4.89 15.27
N VAL A 188 -22.56 -3.72 14.80
CA VAL A 188 -21.67 -2.76 14.16
C VAL A 188 -20.76 -2.13 15.23
N VAL A 189 -19.46 -2.40 15.13
CA VAL A 189 -18.45 -1.80 16.01
C VAL A 189 -17.91 -0.53 15.36
N PRO A 190 -18.01 0.63 16.03
CA PRO A 190 -17.39 1.87 15.56
C PRO A 190 -15.89 1.67 15.33
N LYS A 191 -15.37 2.25 14.24
CA LYS A 191 -13.93 2.26 14.00
C LYS A 191 -13.30 3.44 14.77
N ALA A 192 -12.17 3.18 15.43
CA ALA A 192 -11.36 4.25 16.00
C ALA A 192 -10.93 5.22 14.88
N LYS A 193 -10.84 6.52 15.22
CA LYS A 193 -10.34 7.53 14.29
C LYS A 193 -8.85 7.26 14.00
N PRO A 194 -8.40 7.30 12.74
CA PRO A 194 -6.99 7.24 12.41
C PRO A 194 -6.21 8.37 13.10
N ARG A 195 -4.98 8.10 13.54
CA ARG A 195 -4.11 9.17 14.05
C ARG A 195 -3.71 10.11 12.91
N SER A 196 -3.50 11.39 13.21
CA SER A 196 -3.03 12.38 12.23
C SER A 196 -1.52 12.52 12.31
N ASP A 197 -0.83 12.22 11.22
CA ASP A 197 0.61 12.41 11.09
C ASP A 197 0.90 13.46 10.01
N PHE A 198 2.02 14.16 10.13
CA PHE A 198 2.44 15.19 9.18
C PHE A 198 3.86 14.90 8.71
N ALA A 199 4.13 15.08 7.42
CA ALA A 199 5.45 14.87 6.83
C ALA A 199 5.83 16.01 5.88
N ALA A 200 7.09 16.43 5.92
CA ALA A 200 7.70 17.23 4.86
C ALA A 200 8.36 16.27 3.87
N VAL A 201 8.01 16.39 2.59
CA VAL A 201 8.51 15.52 1.50
C VAL A 201 9.21 16.40 0.47
N CYS A 202 10.46 16.06 0.15
CA CYS A 202 11.28 16.80 -0.81
C CYS A 202 11.56 15.93 -2.02
N VAL A 203 11.05 16.34 -3.19
CA VAL A 203 11.42 15.72 -4.46
C VAL A 203 12.70 16.39 -4.94
N VAL A 204 13.82 15.69 -4.75
CA VAL A 204 15.14 16.17 -5.17
C VAL A 204 15.41 15.72 -6.61
N GLN A 205 15.56 16.68 -7.50
CA GLN A 205 15.98 16.49 -8.88
C GLN A 205 17.41 16.99 -9.04
N ILE A 206 18.25 16.20 -9.70
CA ILE A 206 19.63 16.52 -10.01
C ILE A 206 19.71 16.82 -11.51
N SER A 207 20.21 18.02 -11.83
CA SER A 207 20.50 18.43 -13.20
C SER A 207 21.96 18.15 -13.50
N GLN A 208 22.23 17.31 -14.50
CA GLN A 208 23.58 17.07 -15.02
C GLN A 208 23.81 17.99 -16.24
N GLY A 209 24.34 19.18 -16.00
CA GLY A 209 24.70 20.14 -17.06
C GLY A 209 24.73 21.60 -16.59
N PHE A 210 25.82 22.30 -16.93
CA PHE A 210 25.94 23.75 -16.72
C PHE A 210 24.99 24.50 -17.66
N GLY A 211 23.86 24.97 -17.12
CA GLY A 211 22.95 25.91 -17.77
C GLY A 211 22.07 26.57 -16.72
N GLU A 212 22.11 27.90 -16.62
CA GLU A 212 21.25 28.68 -15.72
C GLU A 212 19.82 28.72 -16.29
N GLY A 213 18.96 27.77 -15.90
CA GLY A 213 17.53 27.88 -16.17
C GLY A 213 16.76 26.56 -16.23
N ILE A 214 15.45 26.63 -15.95
CA ILE A 214 14.50 25.52 -16.03
C ILE A 214 14.26 25.08 -17.49
N ALA A 215 14.59 25.95 -18.46
CA ALA A 215 14.24 25.80 -19.87
C ALA A 215 15.20 24.94 -20.72
N GLU A 216 16.42 24.65 -20.25
CA GLU A 216 17.38 23.79 -20.99
C GLU A 216 17.40 22.34 -20.48
N ALA A 217 16.47 21.98 -19.58
CA ALA A 217 16.34 20.64 -19.00
C ALA A 217 15.43 19.69 -19.81
N GLU A 218 15.18 19.99 -21.09
CA GLU A 218 14.63 19.02 -22.05
C GLU A 218 15.80 18.41 -22.84
N GLY A 219 16.19 17.18 -22.48
CA GLY A 219 17.08 16.36 -23.30
C GLY A 219 18.36 15.83 -22.65
N LYS A 220 18.64 16.10 -21.36
CA LYS A 220 19.68 15.40 -20.58
C LYS A 220 19.10 14.85 -19.28
N ASP A 221 19.52 13.65 -18.89
CA ASP A 221 18.91 12.80 -17.87
C ASP A 221 18.71 13.50 -16.53
N ASN A 222 17.51 14.05 -16.30
CA ASN A 222 17.10 14.52 -14.99
C ASN A 222 16.99 13.31 -14.06
N LEU A 223 17.86 13.26 -13.05
CA LEU A 223 17.87 12.18 -12.08
C LEU A 223 17.09 12.59 -10.83
N PHE A 224 16.26 11.70 -10.32
CA PHE A 224 15.51 11.87 -9.09
C PHE A 224 16.13 11.02 -8.00
N LEU A 225 16.28 11.60 -6.82
CA LEU A 225 16.76 10.89 -5.65
C LEU A 225 15.62 10.14 -4.96
N LEU A 226 15.79 8.83 -4.84
CA LEU A 226 14.99 7.98 -3.98
C LEU A 226 15.83 7.41 -2.83
N ILE A 227 15.14 7.19 -1.73
CA ILE A 227 15.66 6.61 -0.49
C ILE A 227 14.87 5.33 -0.20
N LYS A 228 15.57 4.25 0.15
CA LYS A 228 14.92 3.03 0.63
C LYS A 228 14.56 3.18 2.10
N ARG A 229 13.29 2.96 2.44
CA ARG A 229 12.82 2.95 3.83
C ARG A 229 13.46 1.79 4.62
N PRO A 230 13.60 1.91 5.95
CA PRO A 230 14.03 0.81 6.80
C PRO A 230 13.24 -0.48 6.55
N GLU A 231 13.84 -1.63 6.85
CA GLU A 231 13.20 -2.95 6.67
C GLU A 231 12.07 -3.24 7.68
N GLU A 232 11.84 -2.31 8.61
CA GLU A 232 10.76 -2.35 9.60
C GLU A 232 9.88 -1.10 9.60
N GLY A 233 8.70 -1.21 10.22
CA GLY A 233 7.74 -0.12 10.35
C GLY A 233 6.84 0.09 9.12
N LEU A 234 6.36 1.32 8.96
CA LEU A 234 5.42 1.70 7.90
C LEU A 234 6.13 1.67 6.54
N LEU A 235 5.52 0.98 5.55
CA LEU A 235 6.04 0.86 4.18
C LEU A 235 7.49 0.34 4.11
N ALA A 236 7.83 -0.58 5.00
CA ALA A 236 9.16 -1.16 5.14
C ALA A 236 9.76 -1.66 3.82
N GLY A 237 11.04 -1.32 3.58
CA GLY A 237 11.81 -1.75 2.41
C GLY A 237 11.37 -1.16 1.07
N LEU A 238 10.43 -0.20 1.05
CA LEU A 238 9.98 0.47 -0.16
C LEU A 238 10.76 1.75 -0.43
N TRP A 239 10.82 2.14 -1.71
CA TRP A 239 11.45 3.38 -2.15
C TRP A 239 10.51 4.58 -2.01
N GLU A 240 11.05 5.70 -1.55
CA GLU A 240 10.34 6.97 -1.41
C GLU A 240 11.24 8.17 -1.73
N PHE A 241 10.63 9.34 -1.92
CA PHE A 241 11.37 10.59 -1.90
C PHE A 241 11.78 10.94 -0.45
N PRO A 242 12.87 11.69 -0.25
CA PRO A 242 13.24 12.20 1.07
C PRO A 242 12.04 12.75 1.85
N SER A 243 11.79 12.16 3.02
CA SER A 243 10.59 12.44 3.81
C SER A 243 10.91 12.43 5.30
N VAL A 244 10.48 13.47 6.02
CA VAL A 244 10.64 13.60 7.47
C VAL A 244 9.31 13.86 8.14
N LEU A 245 9.06 13.20 9.27
CA LEU A 245 7.89 13.48 10.10
C LEU A 245 8.08 14.84 10.80
N VAL A 246 7.01 15.63 10.82
CA VAL A 246 6.98 16.94 11.48
C VAL A 246 5.84 16.98 12.49
N ASN A 247 6.03 17.74 13.56
CA ASN A 247 4.99 17.93 14.57
C ASN A 247 3.87 18.83 14.03
N GLU A 248 2.63 18.59 14.46
CA GLU A 248 1.43 19.33 14.00
C GLU A 248 1.59 20.86 14.09
N GLY A 249 2.18 21.36 15.18
CA GLY A 249 2.45 22.80 15.37
C GLY A 249 3.69 23.35 14.67
N LYS A 250 4.44 22.54 13.91
CA LYS A 250 5.66 22.92 13.18
C LYS A 250 5.55 22.62 11.69
N THR A 251 4.35 22.80 11.15
CA THR A 251 4.02 22.48 9.76
C THR A 251 4.22 23.65 8.81
N ASP A 252 4.73 24.80 9.24
CA ASP A 252 5.05 25.94 8.37
C ASP A 252 6.31 25.71 7.50
N THR A 253 6.44 26.47 6.40
CA THR A 253 7.53 26.28 5.43
C THR A 253 8.92 26.37 6.06
N LEU A 254 9.14 27.27 7.03
CA LEU A 254 10.45 27.45 7.65
C LEU A 254 10.86 26.21 8.45
N ASN A 255 9.97 25.72 9.31
CA ASN A 255 10.24 24.51 10.11
C ASN A 255 10.38 23.26 9.22
N ARG A 256 9.52 23.09 8.22
CA ARG A 256 9.61 21.96 7.28
C ARG A 256 10.96 21.93 6.56
N ARG A 257 11.41 23.08 6.02
CA ARG A 257 12.70 23.18 5.33
C ARG A 257 13.87 22.93 6.26
N LYS A 258 13.82 23.46 7.49
CA LYS A 258 14.87 23.22 8.50
C LYS A 258 15.06 21.74 8.81
N GLU A 259 13.98 21.00 9.05
CA GLU A 259 14.07 19.56 9.33
C GLU A 259 14.52 18.77 8.09
N MET A 260 14.03 19.15 6.89
CA MET A 260 14.47 18.53 5.64
C MET A 260 15.96 18.76 5.36
N ASP A 261 16.47 19.97 5.61
CA ASP A 261 17.89 20.31 5.39
C ASP A 261 18.79 19.53 6.34
N LYS A 262 18.37 19.40 7.61
CA LYS A 262 19.04 18.55 8.59
C LYS A 262 19.10 17.09 8.11
N TYR A 263 17.98 16.57 7.60
CA TYR A 263 17.87 15.21 7.11
C TYR A 263 18.73 14.96 5.86
N LEU A 264 18.65 15.83 4.85
CA LEU A 264 19.45 15.72 3.63
C LEU A 264 20.95 15.85 3.93
N LYS A 265 21.34 16.73 4.86
CA LYS A 265 22.73 16.88 5.29
C LYS A 265 23.26 15.60 5.95
N GLN A 266 22.44 14.94 6.75
CA GLN A 266 22.79 13.65 7.37
C GLN A 266 22.89 12.52 6.35
N LEU A 267 21.99 12.49 5.36
CA LEU A 267 21.89 11.41 4.38
C LEU A 267 22.92 11.46 3.27
N LEU A 268 23.12 12.64 2.68
CA LEU A 268 23.84 12.78 1.41
C LEU A 268 25.22 13.41 1.60
N SER A 269 25.58 13.81 2.83
CA SER A 269 26.68 14.74 3.10
C SER A 269 26.62 16.02 2.25
N ILE A 270 25.45 16.30 1.64
CA ILE A 270 25.18 17.51 0.88
C ILE A 270 24.93 18.59 1.91
N ASP A 271 25.92 19.46 2.06
CA ASP A 271 25.65 20.73 2.71
C ASP A 271 24.88 21.61 1.72
N VAL A 272 23.55 21.58 1.81
CA VAL A 272 22.65 22.43 1.03
C VAL A 272 23.02 23.91 1.18
N THR A 273 23.69 24.27 2.29
CA THR A 273 24.14 25.64 2.57
C THR A 273 25.53 25.97 2.03
N ARG A 274 26.37 24.98 1.65
CA ARG A 274 27.79 25.21 1.30
C ARG A 274 28.35 24.48 0.08
N ARG A 275 27.75 23.40 -0.44
CA ARG A 275 28.35 22.55 -1.51
C ARG A 275 27.46 22.21 -2.72
N SER A 276 26.17 22.54 -2.70
CA SER A 276 25.28 22.38 -3.86
C SER A 276 24.71 23.73 -4.27
N SER A 277 24.87 24.14 -5.54
CA SER A 277 24.11 25.29 -6.03
C SER A 277 22.67 24.83 -6.25
N VAL A 278 21.84 25.01 -5.21
CA VAL A 278 20.39 24.85 -5.31
C VAL A 278 19.92 25.80 -6.41
N ILE A 279 19.49 25.25 -7.54
CA ILE A 279 18.96 26.02 -8.66
C ILE A 279 17.57 26.54 -8.30
N LEU A 280 16.76 25.67 -7.69
CA LEU A 280 15.36 25.93 -7.38
C LEU A 280 14.97 25.21 -6.10
N ARG A 281 14.20 25.88 -5.24
CA ARG A 281 13.48 25.22 -4.15
C ARG A 281 12.13 25.87 -3.90
N GLU A 282 11.06 25.15 -4.20
CA GLU A 282 9.71 25.71 -4.15
C GLU A 282 8.71 24.76 -3.49
N ASP A 283 7.77 25.33 -2.74
CA ASP A 283 6.62 24.59 -2.21
C ASP A 283 5.66 24.27 -3.37
N VAL A 284 5.35 22.98 -3.54
CA VAL A 284 4.48 22.47 -4.60
C VAL A 284 3.03 22.38 -4.12
N GLY A 285 2.82 22.01 -2.86
CA GLY A 285 1.49 21.90 -2.25
C GLY A 285 1.43 20.81 -1.18
N GLN A 286 0.22 20.34 -0.87
CA GLN A 286 0.01 19.27 0.10
C GLN A 286 -0.84 18.13 -0.45
N HIS A 287 -0.58 16.91 0.02
CA HIS A 287 -1.38 15.73 -0.27
C HIS A 287 -1.67 14.94 1.00
N VAL A 288 -2.95 14.62 1.23
CA VAL A 288 -3.36 13.75 2.33
C VAL A 288 -3.47 12.31 1.83
N HIS A 289 -2.62 11.44 2.36
CA HIS A 289 -2.65 10.00 2.12
C HIS A 289 -3.27 9.25 3.30
N ILE A 290 -4.25 8.39 3.04
CA ILE A 290 -5.03 7.72 4.08
C ILE A 290 -4.67 6.24 4.15
N PHE A 291 -4.10 5.84 5.29
CA PHE A 291 -3.95 4.45 5.71
C PHE A 291 -5.11 4.05 6.64
N SER A 292 -5.24 2.76 6.94
CA SER A 292 -6.30 2.28 7.85
C SER A 292 -6.19 2.84 9.28
N HIS A 293 -4.98 3.19 9.72
CA HIS A 293 -4.69 3.64 11.08
C HIS A 293 -4.03 5.02 11.14
N ILE A 294 -3.67 5.61 9.98
CA ILE A 294 -2.96 6.90 9.88
C ILE A 294 -3.60 7.74 8.79
N ARG A 295 -3.83 9.03 9.07
CA ARG A 295 -4.09 10.07 8.09
C ARG A 295 -2.83 10.91 7.96
N LEU A 296 -2.03 10.67 6.92
CA LEU A 296 -0.73 11.32 6.71
C LEU A 296 -0.89 12.54 5.79
N THR A 297 -0.59 13.72 6.31
CA THR A 297 -0.53 14.96 5.51
C THR A 297 0.90 15.19 5.06
N MET A 298 1.14 15.10 3.76
CA MET A 298 2.45 15.30 3.14
C MET A 298 2.53 16.70 2.52
N PHE A 299 3.45 17.52 3.00
CA PHE A 299 3.79 18.82 2.42
C PHE A 299 4.94 18.62 1.43
N VAL A 300 4.69 18.90 0.17
CA VAL A 300 5.59 18.58 -0.94
C VAL A 300 6.34 19.83 -1.37
N GLU A 301 7.67 19.73 -1.44
CA GLU A 301 8.54 20.69 -2.11
C GLU A 301 9.33 20.04 -3.25
N LEU A 302 9.68 20.84 -4.24
CA LEU A 302 10.62 20.49 -5.31
C LEU A 302 11.94 21.19 -5.02
N MET A 303 13.04 20.43 -5.05
CA MET A 303 14.41 20.95 -4.97
C MET A 303 15.18 20.50 -6.20
N ILE A 304 15.75 21.45 -6.95
CA ILE A 304 16.62 21.18 -8.09
C ILE A 304 18.05 21.53 -7.69
N LEU A 305 18.94 20.55 -7.80
CA LEU A 305 20.35 20.68 -7.48
C LEU A 305 21.19 20.58 -8.76
N ASN A 306 22.24 21.39 -8.84
CA ASN A 306 23.35 21.16 -9.75
C ASN A 306 24.54 20.64 -8.92
N LEU A 307 25.10 19.51 -9.34
CA LEU A 307 26.28 18.91 -8.72
C LEU A 307 27.51 19.34 -9.51
N LYS A 308 28.55 19.77 -8.79
CA LYS A 308 29.84 20.14 -9.40
C LYS A 308 30.75 18.94 -9.66
N ASP A 309 30.50 17.82 -8.98
CA ASP A 309 31.27 16.57 -9.08
C ASP A 309 30.39 15.46 -9.69
N ASP A 310 31.03 14.49 -10.35
CA ASP A 310 30.35 13.37 -11.02
C ASP A 310 29.37 12.67 -10.08
N GLY A 311 28.08 12.67 -10.45
CA GLY A 311 26.97 12.20 -9.62
C GLY A 311 27.03 10.72 -9.17
N GLU A 312 28.02 9.96 -9.66
CA GLU A 312 28.28 8.58 -9.25
C GLU A 312 28.90 8.46 -7.85
N GLU A 313 29.64 9.46 -7.35
CA GLU A 313 30.21 9.41 -5.99
C GLU A 313 29.17 9.60 -4.87
N LEU A 314 28.01 10.19 -5.17
CA LEU A 314 26.89 10.34 -4.23
C LEU A 314 26.16 9.03 -3.90
N CYS A 315 26.49 7.94 -4.60
CA CYS A 315 25.80 6.66 -4.53
C CYS A 315 26.60 5.55 -3.83
N LYS A 316 27.55 5.88 -2.95
CA LYS A 316 28.19 4.90 -2.06
C LYS A 316 27.68 5.09 -0.63
N GLU A 317 26.75 4.20 -0.27
CA GLU A 317 26.22 3.91 1.09
C GLU A 317 26.10 5.11 2.05
N GLY A 318 24.86 5.55 2.29
CA GLY A 318 24.59 6.49 3.38
C GLY A 318 25.01 5.90 4.74
N PRO A 319 25.33 6.74 5.74
CA PRO A 319 25.97 6.33 6.99
C PRO A 319 25.22 5.28 7.83
N ASP A 320 23.91 5.09 7.59
CA ASP A 320 23.02 4.24 8.39
C ASP A 320 22.36 3.10 7.58
N SER A 321 23.08 2.40 6.69
CA SER A 321 22.53 1.31 5.83
C SER A 321 21.43 1.75 4.84
N THR A 322 21.17 3.04 4.75
CA THR A 322 20.11 3.61 3.92
C THR A 322 20.56 3.59 2.46
N LYS A 323 19.87 2.80 1.64
CA LYS A 323 20.15 2.69 0.20
C LYS A 323 19.60 3.91 -0.53
N LEU A 324 20.46 4.56 -1.29
CA LEU A 324 20.13 5.68 -2.16
C LEU A 324 20.08 5.19 -3.60
N ARG A 325 19.18 5.75 -4.40
CA ARG A 325 19.10 5.46 -5.83
C ARG A 325 18.78 6.72 -6.60
N LEU A 326 19.60 7.04 -7.58
CA LEU A 326 19.31 8.04 -8.59
C LEU A 326 18.64 7.37 -9.78
N ILE A 327 17.47 7.85 -10.15
CA ILE A 327 16.70 7.27 -11.25
C ILE A 327 16.21 8.34 -12.22
N ASN A 328 16.18 8.01 -13.51
CA ASN A 328 15.59 8.91 -14.51
C ASN A 328 14.05 8.90 -14.46
N GLU A 329 13.44 9.84 -15.16
CA GLU A 329 11.99 10.01 -15.23
C GLU A 329 11.25 8.73 -15.69
N ASN A 330 11.78 8.03 -16.69
CA ASN A 330 11.18 6.78 -17.19
C ASN A 330 11.16 5.69 -16.10
N ALA A 331 12.24 5.56 -15.35
CA ALA A 331 12.34 4.61 -14.24
C ALA A 331 11.42 4.98 -13.07
N VAL A 332 11.22 6.27 -12.76
CA VAL A 332 10.23 6.69 -11.74
C VAL A 332 8.83 6.21 -12.11
N GLN A 333 8.47 6.28 -13.40
CA GLN A 333 7.15 5.90 -13.88
C GLN A 333 6.92 4.39 -13.86
N SER A 334 7.94 3.60 -14.23
CA SER A 334 7.86 2.13 -14.31
C SER A 334 8.10 1.41 -12.98
N MET A 335 8.81 2.04 -12.03
CA MET A 335 9.11 1.45 -10.73
C MET A 335 7.85 1.23 -9.88
N GLY A 336 7.86 0.18 -9.06
CA GLY A 336 6.80 -0.17 -8.12
C GLY A 336 6.66 0.76 -6.91
N LEU A 337 6.52 2.07 -7.14
CA LEU A 337 6.31 3.05 -6.09
C LEU A 337 4.91 2.97 -5.49
N THR A 338 4.80 3.30 -4.20
CA THR A 338 3.51 3.36 -3.52
C THR A 338 2.60 4.43 -4.12
N SER A 339 1.29 4.28 -3.97
CA SER A 339 0.32 5.25 -4.50
C SER A 339 0.50 6.66 -3.94
N GLY A 340 0.93 6.80 -2.68
CA GLY A 340 1.26 8.09 -2.07
C GLY A 340 2.45 8.76 -2.75
N ILE A 341 3.55 8.02 -2.95
CA ILE A 341 4.76 8.54 -3.60
C ILE A 341 4.52 8.86 -5.09
N ARG A 342 3.78 8.00 -5.80
CA ARG A 342 3.38 8.27 -7.19
C ARG A 342 2.55 9.55 -7.30
N LYS A 343 1.67 9.82 -6.33
CA LYS A 343 0.89 11.06 -6.30
C LYS A 343 1.79 12.28 -6.06
N VAL A 344 2.76 12.20 -5.15
CA VAL A 344 3.76 13.25 -4.91
C VAL A 344 4.53 13.58 -6.19
N TYR A 345 5.03 12.56 -6.89
CA TYR A 345 5.73 12.74 -8.16
C TYR A 345 4.86 13.44 -9.21
N ASN A 346 3.61 12.99 -9.38
CA ASN A 346 2.68 13.60 -10.32
C ASN A 346 2.36 15.06 -9.98
N MET A 347 2.32 15.43 -8.69
CA MET A 347 2.16 16.84 -8.29
C MET A 347 3.33 17.71 -8.77
N VAL A 348 4.56 17.21 -8.63
CA VAL A 348 5.77 17.90 -9.12
C VAL A 348 5.74 18.04 -10.64
N LYS A 349 5.33 16.99 -11.36
CA LYS A 349 5.21 17.04 -12.82
C LYS A 349 4.25 18.13 -13.28
N VAL A 350 3.03 18.16 -12.72
CA VAL A 350 2.02 19.19 -13.01
C VAL A 350 2.51 20.59 -12.64
N PHE A 351 3.24 20.71 -11.53
CA PHE A 351 3.83 21.97 -11.10
C PHE A 351 4.86 22.51 -12.10
N LYS A 352 5.77 21.65 -12.57
CA LYS A 352 6.78 22.00 -13.59
C LYS A 352 6.11 22.44 -14.91
N GLU A 353 5.11 21.69 -15.37
CA GLU A 353 4.34 22.04 -16.58
C GLU A 353 3.65 23.41 -16.46
N LYS A 354 3.08 23.72 -15.29
CA LYS A 354 2.47 25.03 -15.04
C LYS A 354 3.49 26.16 -15.08
N ARG A 355 4.65 25.97 -14.44
CA ARG A 355 5.74 26.97 -14.42
C ARG A 355 6.30 27.25 -15.81
N LEU A 356 6.46 26.22 -16.65
CA LEU A 356 6.90 26.38 -18.04
C LEU A 356 5.91 27.24 -18.85
N LYS A 357 4.61 27.01 -18.68
CA LYS A 357 3.56 27.82 -19.34
C LYS A 357 3.58 29.28 -18.87
N GLU A 358 3.78 29.52 -17.58
CA GLU A 358 3.89 30.88 -17.02
C GLU A 358 5.12 31.63 -17.55
N GLN A 359 6.27 30.95 -17.66
CA GLN A 359 7.50 31.54 -18.22
C GLN A 359 7.38 31.86 -19.73
N SER A 360 6.67 31.01 -20.47
CA SER A 360 6.42 31.19 -21.91
C SER A 360 5.49 32.38 -22.22
N GLN A 361 4.74 32.87 -21.22
CA GLN A 361 3.76 33.95 -21.36
C GLN A 361 4.30 35.33 -20.93
N VAL A 362 5.54 35.43 -20.42
CA VAL A 362 6.14 36.73 -20.07
C VAL A 362 6.61 37.42 -21.36
N PRO A 363 6.07 38.59 -21.74
CA PRO A 363 6.52 39.30 -22.92
C PRO A 363 7.96 39.79 -22.71
N THR A 364 8.90 39.35 -23.55
CA THR A 364 10.23 39.97 -23.62
C THR A 364 10.07 41.46 -23.87
N ARG A 365 10.30 42.29 -22.84
CA ARG A 365 10.45 43.75 -23.00
C ARG A 365 11.60 43.99 -23.99
N LYS A 366 11.27 44.27 -25.25
CA LYS A 366 12.23 44.83 -26.21
C LYS A 366 12.81 46.09 -25.59
N ARG A 367 14.07 46.03 -25.15
CA ARG A 367 14.89 47.20 -24.85
C ARG A 367 14.99 48.02 -26.14
N SER A 368 14.14 49.03 -26.26
CA SER A 368 14.30 50.10 -27.24
C SER A 368 15.60 50.84 -26.92
N ARG A 369 16.69 50.47 -27.60
CA ARG A 369 17.85 51.34 -27.78
C ARG A 369 17.37 52.56 -28.58
N ARG A 370 17.11 53.69 -27.91
CA ARG A 370 17.17 54.99 -28.57
C ARG A 370 18.62 55.45 -28.54
N LEU A 371 19.25 55.38 -29.71
CA LEU A 371 20.44 56.14 -30.06
C LEU A 371 19.98 57.50 -30.60
N LYS A 372 20.70 58.53 -30.16
CA LYS A 372 20.60 59.98 -30.43
C LYS A 372 19.55 60.74 -29.64
#